data_AF-A0A0M6Y8L5-F1
#
_entry.id   AF-A0A0M6Y8L5-F1
#
_cell.length_a   1.000
_cell.length_b   1.000
_cell.length_c   1.000
_cell.angle_alpha   90.00
_cell.angle_beta   90.00
_cell.angle_gamma   90.00
#
_symmetry.space_group_name_H-M   'P 1'
#
loop_
_entity.id
_entity.type
_entity.pdbx_description
1 polymer ?
#
loop_
_entity_poly.entity_id
_entity_poly.type
_entity_poly.pdbx_seq_one_letter_code
_entity_poly.pdbx_strand_id
1 'polypeptide(L)'
;MSALWWAVIASGLYHGVNPGMGWPLAVSAALMEQRALALPRALLLLAVGHLAAMLVILLPFSAMITLVSLEREIRIGAACLVIGMGLYLLIADR
;
A
#
# COMPACT_ATOMS: atom_id res chain seq x y z
N MET A 1 -2.16 8.46 -21.16
CA MET A 1 -2.91 8.40 -19.88
C MET A 1 -4.23 7.62 -19.96
N SER A 2 -5.13 7.90 -20.92
CA SER A 2 -6.47 7.27 -20.98
C SER A 2 -6.46 5.73 -21.05
N ALA A 3 -5.52 5.14 -21.79
CA ALA A 3 -5.39 3.68 -21.90
C ALA A 3 -5.04 2.96 -20.58
N LEU A 4 -4.27 3.61 -19.69
CA LEU A 4 -3.91 3.02 -18.39
C LEU A 4 -5.13 2.94 -17.47
N TRP A 5 -5.98 3.97 -17.47
CA TRP A 5 -7.22 3.98 -16.70
C TRP A 5 -8.21 2.93 -17.19
N TRP A 6 -8.30 2.74 -18.51
CA TRP A 6 -9.08 1.63 -19.08
C TRP A 6 -8.57 0.26 -18.62
N ALA A 7 -7.25 0.06 -18.55
CA ALA A 7 -6.67 -1.18 -18.04
C ALA A 7 -7.00 -1.42 -16.56
N VAL A 8 -6.98 -0.37 -15.72
CA VAL A 8 -7.38 -0.46 -14.30
C VAL A 8 -8.86 -0.84 -14.17
N ILE A 9 -9.73 -0.19 -14.94
CA ILE A 9 -11.17 -0.48 -14.94
C ILE A 9 -11.43 -1.92 -15.41
N ALA A 10 -10.81 -2.33 -16.52
CA ALA A 10 -10.95 -3.67 -17.07
C ALA A 10 -10.42 -4.76 -16.11
N SER A 11 -9.28 -4.50 -15.47
CA SER A 11 -8.72 -5.38 -14.44
C SER A 11 -9.67 -5.48 -13.25
N GLY A 12 -10.23 -4.36 -12.77
CA GLY A 12 -11.21 -4.35 -11.69
C GLY A 12 -12.49 -5.13 -12.03
N LEU A 13 -12.99 -5.03 -13.27
CA LEU A 13 -14.13 -5.81 -13.75
C LEU A 13 -13.79 -7.31 -13.79
N TYR A 14 -12.65 -7.67 -14.37
CA TYR A 14 -12.19 -9.05 -14.47
C TYR A 14 -12.01 -9.69 -13.08
N HIS A 15 -11.45 -8.94 -12.15
CA HIS A 15 -11.31 -9.34 -10.76
C HIS A 15 -12.67 -9.48 -10.06
N GLY A 16 -13.55 -8.48 -10.15
CA GLY A 16 -14.85 -8.49 -9.47
C GLY A 16 -15.79 -9.60 -9.92
N VAL A 17 -15.73 -10.01 -11.19
CA VAL A 17 -16.52 -11.14 -11.73
C VAL A 17 -15.99 -12.49 -11.22
N ASN A 18 -14.71 -12.59 -10.86
CA ASN A 18 -14.10 -13.84 -10.43
C ASN A 18 -14.60 -14.27 -9.03
N PRO A 19 -15.23 -15.46 -8.89
CA PRO A 19 -15.75 -15.94 -7.60
C PRO A 19 -14.67 -16.13 -6.53
N GLY A 20 -13.40 -16.29 -6.91
CA GLY A 20 -12.28 -16.39 -5.97
C GLY A 20 -11.98 -15.10 -5.19
N MET A 21 -12.61 -13.98 -5.54
CA MET A 21 -12.27 -12.66 -5.00
C MET A 21 -13.12 -12.19 -3.81
N GLY A 22 -14.03 -13.04 -3.33
CA GLY A 22 -14.69 -12.83 -2.05
C GLY A 22 -16.10 -12.23 -2.12
N TRP A 23 -16.64 -11.92 -3.30
CA TRP A 23 -18.07 -11.57 -3.40
C TRP A 23 -19.02 -12.69 -2.91
N PRO A 24 -18.71 -14.00 -3.03
CA PRO A 24 -19.52 -15.04 -2.41
C PRO A 24 -19.56 -14.96 -0.88
N LEU A 25 -18.53 -14.39 -0.23
CA LEU A 25 -18.50 -14.15 1.21
C LEU A 25 -19.44 -13.00 1.60
N ALA A 26 -19.52 -11.96 0.76
CA ALA A 26 -20.50 -10.88 0.96
C ALA A 26 -21.94 -11.40 0.75
N VAL A 27 -22.14 -12.31 -0.19
CA VAL A 27 -23.43 -12.98 -0.41
C VAL A 27 -23.79 -13.89 0.76
N SER A 28 -22.87 -14.69 1.28
CA SER A 28 -23.14 -15.54 2.45
C SER A 28 -23.44 -14.71 3.70
N ALA A 29 -22.75 -13.58 3.90
CA ALA A 29 -23.08 -12.64 4.98
C ALA A 29 -24.49 -12.06 4.84
N ALA A 30 -24.92 -11.69 3.63
CA ALA A 30 -26.27 -11.19 3.39
C ALA A 30 -27.35 -12.25 3.59
N LEU A 31 -27.06 -13.51 3.24
CA LEU A 31 -27.93 -14.65 3.50
C LEU A 31 -28.04 -14.95 5.00
N MET A 32 -26.93 -14.90 5.74
CA MET A 32 -26.90 -15.05 7.21
C MET A 32 -27.68 -13.95 7.92
N GLU A 33 -27.59 -12.70 7.45
CA GLU A 33 -28.35 -11.58 8.00
C GLU A 33 -29.82 -11.52 7.50
N GLN A 34 -30.23 -12.41 6.57
CA GLN A 34 -31.55 -12.43 5.91
C GLN A 34 -31.99 -11.06 5.36
N ARG A 35 -31.04 -10.19 5.00
CA ARG A 35 -31.31 -8.81 4.57
C ARG A 35 -30.57 -8.49 3.29
N ALA A 36 -31.31 -8.15 2.24
CA ALA A 36 -30.74 -7.74 0.96
C ALA A 36 -29.84 -6.49 1.07
N LEU A 37 -30.14 -5.59 2.02
CA LEU A 37 -29.34 -4.39 2.30
C LEU A 37 -27.97 -4.70 2.92
N ALA A 38 -27.76 -5.90 3.45
CA ALA A 38 -26.48 -6.33 4.01
C ALA A 38 -25.44 -6.60 2.91
N LEU A 39 -25.88 -7.01 1.70
CA LEU A 39 -25.00 -7.31 0.57
C LEU A 39 -24.13 -6.10 0.14
N PRO A 40 -24.70 -4.92 -0.21
CA PRO A 40 -23.89 -3.78 -0.61
C PRO A 40 -23.00 -3.28 0.52
N ARG A 41 -23.44 -3.42 1.79
CA ARG A 41 -22.64 -3.05 2.96
C ARG A 41 -21.43 -3.99 3.13
N ALA A 42 -21.63 -5.29 3.02
CA ALA A 42 -20.57 -6.29 3.10
C ALA A 42 -19.57 -6.14 1.95
N LEU A 43 -20.05 -5.90 0.73
CA LEU A 43 -19.19 -5.60 -0.43
C LEU A 43 -18.36 -4.34 -0.22
N LEU A 44 -18.95 -3.26 0.31
CA LEU A 44 -18.24 -2.02 0.59
C LEU A 44 -17.17 -2.22 1.65
N LEU A 45 -17.49 -2.92 2.75
CA LEU A 45 -16.52 -3.26 3.80
C LEU A 45 -15.36 -4.11 3.25
N LEU A 46 -15.66 -5.10 2.41
CA LEU A 46 -14.65 -5.94 1.75
C LEU A 46 -13.76 -5.10 0.84
N ALA A 47 -14.35 -4.24 0.00
CA ALA A 47 -13.60 -3.37 -0.92
C ALA A 47 -12.69 -2.40 -0.17
N VAL A 48 -13.18 -1.78 0.92
CA VAL A 48 -12.38 -0.88 1.76
C VAL A 48 -11.24 -1.63 2.45
N GLY A 49 -11.53 -2.80 3.04
CA GLY A 49 -10.51 -3.62 3.69
C GLY A 49 -9.44 -4.09 2.71
N HIS A 50 -9.84 -4.50 1.50
CA HIS A 50 -8.93 -4.90 0.45
C HIS A 50 -8.06 -3.74 -0.04
N LEU A 51 -8.66 -2.58 -0.28
CA LEU A 51 -7.93 -1.37 -0.66
C LEU A 51 -6.92 -0.96 0.42
N ALA A 52 -7.31 -1.01 1.69
CA ALA A 52 -6.43 -0.70 2.81
C ALA A 52 -5.26 -1.68 2.89
N ALA A 53 -5.52 -2.98 2.76
CA ALA A 53 -4.47 -4.00 2.75
C ALA A 53 -3.51 -3.83 1.57
N MET A 54 -4.04 -3.58 0.37
CA MET A 54 -3.24 -3.25 -0.82
C MET A 54 -2.37 -2.02 -0.59
N LEU A 55 -2.94 -0.94 -0.03
CA LEU A 55 -2.20 0.27 0.28
C LEU A 55 -1.04 -0.03 1.25
N VAL A 56 -1.30 -0.72 2.35
CA VAL A 56 -0.28 -1.07 3.35
C VAL A 56 0.85 -1.87 2.74
N ILE A 57 0.54 -2.82 1.86
CA ILE A 57 1.55 -3.69 1.23
C ILE A 57 2.32 -2.96 0.13
N LEU A 58 1.67 -2.16 -0.72
CA LEU A 58 2.31 -1.49 -1.86
C LEU A 58 3.00 -0.18 -1.49
N LEU A 59 2.55 0.53 -0.46
CA LEU A 59 3.12 1.81 -0.04
C LEU A 59 4.63 1.76 0.20
N PRO A 60 5.21 0.77 0.91
CA PRO A 60 6.67 0.69 1.05
C PRO A 60 7.39 0.52 -0.30
N PHE A 61 6.83 -0.26 -1.23
CA PHE A 61 7.40 -0.41 -2.58
C PHE A 61 7.33 0.89 -3.39
N SER A 62 6.22 1.62 -3.29
CA SER A 62 6.11 2.95 -3.92
C SER A 62 7.10 3.94 -3.29
N ALA A 63 7.31 3.87 -1.98
CA ALA A 63 8.27 4.71 -1.26
C ALA A 63 9.74 4.35 -1.55
N MET A 64 10.04 3.13 -2.03
CA MET A 64 11.40 2.80 -2.47
C MET A 64 11.88 3.74 -3.58
N ILE A 65 11.00 4.25 -4.45
CA ILE A 65 11.37 5.18 -5.52
C ILE A 65 11.97 6.46 -4.95
N THR A 66 11.38 7.01 -3.89
CA THR A 66 11.87 8.24 -3.26
C THR A 66 13.19 7.97 -2.53
N LEU A 67 13.30 6.85 -1.82
CA LEU A 67 14.56 6.39 -1.20
C LEU A 67 15.69 6.25 -2.21
N VAL A 68 15.43 5.65 -3.37
CA VAL A 68 16.44 5.49 -4.44
C VAL A 68 16.82 6.84 -5.04
N SER A 69 15.86 7.76 -5.24
CA SER A 69 16.19 9.09 -5.77
C SER A 69 17.05 9.92 -4.80
N LEU A 70 16.80 9.81 -3.50
CA LEU A 70 17.49 10.55 -2.45
C LEU A 70 18.73 9.81 -1.92
N GLU A 71 19.01 8.61 -2.44
CA GLU A 71 20.05 7.72 -1.96
C GLU A 71 21.41 8.42 -1.86
N ARG A 72 21.77 9.21 -2.88
CA ARG A 72 23.03 9.95 -2.91
C ARG A 72 23.10 11.00 -1.81
N GLU A 73 22.03 11.77 -1.63
CA GLU A 73 21.97 12.85 -0.63
C GLU A 73 21.99 12.27 0.79
N ILE A 74 21.18 11.24 1.04
CA ILE A 74 21.14 10.52 2.31
C ILE A 74 22.51 9.93 2.64
N ARG A 75 23.18 9.32 1.66
CA ARG A 75 24.52 8.73 1.84
C ARG A 75 25.57 9.78 2.19
N ILE A 76 25.58 10.91 1.49
CA ILE A 76 26.53 12.01 1.78
C ILE A 76 26.25 12.59 3.16
N GLY A 77 24.99 12.88 3.48
CA GLY A 77 24.59 13.39 4.79
C GLY A 77 24.99 12.46 5.93
N ALA A 78 24.74 11.15 5.78
CA ALA A 78 25.17 10.14 6.75
C ALA A 78 26.68 10.08 6.91
N ALA A 79 27.44 10.13 5.80
CA ALA A 79 28.90 10.14 5.85
C ALA A 79 29.43 11.39 6.60
N CYS A 80 28.91 12.58 6.30
CA CYS A 80 29.27 13.81 7.00
C CYS A 80 28.94 13.75 8.50
N LEU A 81 27.79 13.19 8.87
CA LEU A 81 27.41 12.98 10.27
C LEU A 81 28.39 12.08 11.00
N VAL A 82 28.75 10.94 10.42
CA VAL A 82 29.70 9.99 11.03
C VAL A 82 31.09 10.59 11.14
N ILE A 83 31.57 11.30 10.11
CA ILE A 83 32.86 11.98 10.15
C ILE A 83 32.86 13.07 11.23
N GLY A 84 31.82 13.91 11.28
CA GLY A 84 31.69 14.96 12.29
C GLY A 84 31.65 14.41 13.71
N MET A 85 30.92 13.31 13.93
CA MET A 85 30.88 12.62 15.22
C MET A 85 32.24 12.02 15.60
N GLY A 86 32.94 11.41 14.65
CA GLY A 86 34.29 10.89 14.88
C GLY A 86 35.29 11.98 15.27
N LEU A 87 35.20 13.15 14.62
CA LEU A 87 36.01 14.32 14.98
C LEU A 87 35.64 14.87 16.36
N TYR A 88 34.35 14.96 16.68
CA TYR A 88 33.88 15.38 17.99
C TYR A 88 34.44 14.50 19.10
N LEU A 89 34.33 13.17 18.94
CA LEU A 89 34.87 12.21 19.92
C LEU A 89 36.39 12.33 20.06
N LEU A 90 37.14 12.48 18.96
CA LEU A 90 38.60 12.62 19.00
C LEU A 90 39.07 13.88 19.74
N ILE A 91 38.27 14.95 19.70
CA ILE A 91 38.56 16.22 20.38
C ILE A 91 38.06 16.18 21.84
N ALA A 92 36.94 15.54 22.10
CA ALA A 92 36.34 15.44 23.43
C ALA A 92 37.01 14.36 24.33
N ASP A 93 37.65 13.36 23.73
CA ASP A 93 38.44 12.30 24.41
C ASP A 93 39.93 12.70 24.59
N ARG A 94 40.26 13.97 24.33
CA ARG A 94 41.52 14.63 24.71
C ARG A 94 41.31 15.45 25.98
#